data_AF-A0A957UF14-F1
#
_entry.id   AF-A0A957UF14-F1
#
_cell.length_a   1.000
_cell.length_b   1.000
_cell.length_c   1.000
_cell.angle_alpha   90.00
_cell.angle_beta   90.00
_cell.angle_gamma   90.00
#
_symmetry.space_group_name_H-M   'P 1'
#
loop_
_entity.id
_entity.type
_entity.pdbx_description
1 polymer ?
#
loop_
_entity_poly.entity_id
_entity_poly.type
_entity_poly.pdbx_seq_one_letter_code
_entity_poly.pdbx_strand_id
1 'polypeptide(L)'
;MHARYSVDGQTPQQVVDYYVGIWTGDGFTINGRSGGGDPGKYGGSGARANGSKSGTFVAVDAGAGNGRPTYFDVCHGANEDRVRHCGKGQHGN
;
A
#
# COMPACT_ATOMS: atom_id res chain seq x y z
N MET A 1 -11.17 -6.95 -0.65
CA MET A 1 -10.48 -7.49 0.53
C MET A 1 -9.52 -6.45 1.06
N HIS A 2 -9.38 -6.36 2.38
CA HIS A 2 -8.41 -5.51 3.07
C HIS A 2 -7.72 -6.38 4.13
N ALA A 3 -6.40 -6.36 4.15
CA ALA A 3 -5.61 -7.06 5.14
C ALA A 3 -4.52 -6.13 5.68
N ARG A 4 -4.25 -6.23 6.98
CA ARG A 4 -3.24 -5.43 7.69
C ARG A 4 -2.13 -6.34 8.19
N TYR A 5 -0.90 -5.88 8.04
CA TYR A 5 0.31 -6.64 8.36
C TYR A 5 1.34 -5.76 9.07
N SER A 6 2.34 -6.41 9.66
CA SER A 6 3.54 -5.77 10.19
C SER A 6 4.78 -6.60 9.88
N VAL A 7 5.90 -5.95 9.65
CA VAL A 7 7.19 -6.59 9.37
C VAL A 7 8.33 -5.83 10.03
N ASP A 8 9.24 -6.58 10.65
CA ASP A 8 10.44 -6.06 11.28
C ASP A 8 11.60 -5.98 10.27
N GLY A 9 12.47 -4.98 10.45
CA GLY A 9 13.70 -4.85 9.66
C GLY A 9 13.51 -4.45 8.19
N GLN A 10 12.27 -4.28 7.72
CA GLN A 10 11.98 -3.73 6.40
C GLN A 10 11.47 -2.31 6.51
N THR A 11 11.85 -1.45 5.56
CA THR A 11 11.30 -0.09 5.43
C THR A 11 9.97 -0.10 4.68
N PRO A 12 9.13 0.93 4.83
CA PRO A 12 7.91 1.08 4.04
C PRO A 12 8.16 0.98 2.53
N GLN A 13 9.29 1.52 2.06
CA GLN A 13 9.66 1.45 0.64
C GLN A 13 9.90 0.01 0.20
N GLN A 14 10.61 -0.79 1.00
CA GLN A 14 10.87 -2.21 0.68
C GLN A 14 9.58 -3.02 0.60
N VAL A 15 8.60 -2.73 1.48
CA VAL A 15 7.27 -3.36 1.41
C VAL A 15 6.55 -3.00 0.12
N VAL A 16 6.53 -1.72 -0.24
CA VAL A 16 5.90 -1.27 -1.50
C VAL A 16 6.56 -1.90 -2.71
N ASP A 17 7.89 -1.94 -2.73
CA ASP A 17 8.68 -2.49 -3.84
C ASP A 17 8.42 -3.99 -4.02
N TYR A 18 8.28 -4.72 -2.91
CA TYR A 18 7.88 -6.14 -2.92
C TYR A 18 6.52 -6.35 -3.60
N TYR A 19 5.48 -5.61 -3.20
CA TYR A 19 4.14 -5.75 -3.79
C TYR A 19 4.09 -5.30 -5.25
N VAL A 20 4.81 -4.22 -5.59
CA VAL A 20 4.95 -3.77 -6.98
C VAL A 20 5.57 -4.88 -7.83
N GLY A 21 6.60 -5.57 -7.35
CA GLY A 21 7.23 -6.68 -8.07
C GLY A 21 6.30 -7.87 -8.31
N ILE A 22 5.48 -8.23 -7.31
CA ILE A 22 4.45 -9.28 -7.48
C ILE A 22 3.42 -8.86 -8.53
N TRP A 23 2.87 -7.65 -8.40
CA TRP A 23 1.81 -7.18 -9.28
C TRP A 23 2.26 -7.02 -10.72
N THR A 24 3.48 -6.51 -10.96
CA THR A 24 4.03 -6.45 -12.32
C THR A 24 4.26 -7.85 -12.90
N GLY A 25 4.76 -8.80 -12.10
CA GLY A 25 4.87 -10.21 -12.50
C GLY A 25 3.52 -10.85 -12.83
N ASP A 26 2.48 -10.47 -12.10
CA ASP A 26 1.10 -10.90 -12.32
C ASP A 26 0.41 -10.13 -13.47
N GLY A 27 1.08 -9.17 -14.11
CA GLY A 27 0.55 -8.41 -15.24
C GLY A 27 -0.39 -7.26 -14.88
N PHE A 28 -0.30 -6.73 -13.66
CA PHE A 28 -0.92 -5.46 -13.32
C PHE A 28 -0.11 -4.27 -13.85
N THR A 29 -0.82 -3.24 -14.29
CA THR A 29 -0.23 -1.93 -14.56
C THR A 29 -0.17 -1.15 -13.26
N ILE A 30 1.02 -0.67 -12.89
CA ILE A 30 1.20 0.20 -11.73
C ILE A 30 0.81 1.63 -12.11
N ASN A 31 -0.21 2.16 -11.46
CA ASN A 31 -0.79 3.46 -11.78
C ASN A 31 -0.24 4.59 -10.90
N GLY A 32 0.29 4.25 -9.74
CA GLY A 32 0.86 5.22 -8.82
C GLY A 32 1.82 4.56 -7.85
N ARG A 33 2.94 5.24 -7.58
CA ARG A 33 3.93 4.86 -6.58
C ARG A 33 4.45 6.14 -5.95
N SER A 34 4.46 6.20 -4.62
CA SER A 34 5.12 7.28 -3.90
C SER A 34 5.93 6.71 -2.75
N GLY A 35 7.09 7.32 -2.50
CA GLY A 35 8.05 6.86 -1.52
C GLY A 35 8.74 8.05 -0.88
N GLY A 36 8.78 8.06 0.46
CA GLY A 36 9.56 9.04 1.22
C GLY A 36 8.90 10.41 1.32
N GLY A 37 8.60 10.82 2.55
CA GLY A 37 8.25 12.20 2.91
C GLY A 37 6.85 12.37 3.47
N ASP A 38 5.85 11.68 2.92
CA ASP A 38 4.49 11.74 3.44
C ASP A 38 4.40 10.96 4.76
N PRO A 39 3.76 11.52 5.82
CA PRO A 39 3.45 10.75 7.01
C PRO A 39 2.55 9.58 6.62
N GLY A 40 3.12 8.36 6.64
CA GLY A 40 2.35 7.15 6.42
C GLY A 40 1.20 7.08 7.44
N LYS A 41 0.13 6.33 7.14
CA LYS A 41 -1.00 6.13 8.08
C LYS A 41 -0.54 5.69 9.49
N TYR A 42 0.61 5.04 9.56
CA TYR A 42 1.22 4.50 10.78
C TYR A 42 2.20 5.46 11.47
N GLY A 43 2.28 6.71 11.00
CA GLY A 43 3.26 7.70 11.45
C GLY A 43 4.64 7.49 10.84
N GLY A 44 5.48 8.53 10.89
CA GLY A 44 6.84 8.49 10.32
C GLY A 44 6.85 8.42 8.79
N SER A 45 7.90 7.82 8.22
CA SER A 45 8.03 7.71 6.77
C SER A 45 6.96 6.78 6.20
N GLY A 46 6.27 7.22 5.14
CA GLY A 46 5.29 6.43 4.40
C GLY A 46 5.75 6.07 2.99
N ALA A 47 5.22 4.97 2.47
CA ALA A 47 5.29 4.61 1.06
C ALA A 47 3.98 3.94 0.63
N ARG A 48 3.57 4.17 -0.62
CA ARG A 48 2.35 3.57 -1.17
C ARG A 48 2.51 3.23 -2.64
N ALA A 49 1.76 2.23 -3.09
CA ALA A 49 1.58 1.97 -4.51
C ALA A 49 0.16 1.47 -4.80
N ASN A 50 -0.28 1.68 -6.03
CA ASN A 50 -1.50 1.09 -6.54
C ASN A 50 -1.36 0.68 -8.01
N GLY A 51 -2.22 -0.25 -8.42
CA GLY A 51 -2.23 -0.76 -9.78
C GLY A 51 -3.58 -1.33 -10.17
N SER A 52 -3.73 -1.67 -11.44
CA SER A 52 -4.95 -2.27 -11.96
C SER A 52 -4.66 -3.30 -13.06
N LYS A 53 -5.57 -4.26 -13.19
CA LYS A 53 -5.58 -5.31 -14.21
C LYS A 53 -7.01 -5.72 -14.49
N SER A 54 -7.49 -5.58 -15.73
CA SER A 54 -8.78 -6.13 -16.18
C SER A 54 -9.96 -5.88 -15.22
N GLY A 55 -10.14 -4.64 -14.74
CA GLY A 55 -11.22 -4.27 -13.80
C GLY A 55 -10.96 -4.65 -12.34
N THR A 56 -9.78 -5.18 -12.03
CA THR A 56 -9.30 -5.46 -10.68
C THR A 56 -8.27 -4.41 -10.27
N PHE A 57 -8.38 -3.92 -9.05
CA PHE A 57 -7.50 -2.90 -8.48
C PHE A 57 -6.76 -3.44 -7.27
N VAL A 58 -5.52 -3.01 -7.11
CA VAL A 58 -4.67 -3.33 -5.96
C VAL A 58 -4.03 -2.07 -5.39
N ALA A 59 -3.81 -2.05 -4.08
CA ALA A 59 -3.10 -0.97 -3.41
C ALA A 59 -2.41 -1.45 -2.13
N VAL A 60 -1.30 -0.81 -1.82
CA VAL A 60 -0.53 -1.01 -0.59
C VAL A 60 -0.20 0.36 0.00
N ASP A 61 -0.39 0.51 1.31
CA ASP A 61 0.00 1.69 2.09
C ASP A 61 0.81 1.21 3.29
N ALA A 62 2.09 1.56 3.31
CA ALA A 62 3.06 1.17 4.33
C ALA A 62 3.60 2.39 5.07
N GLY A 63 3.82 2.25 6.37
CA GLY A 63 4.39 3.30 7.21
C GLY A 63 5.15 2.74 8.41
N ALA A 64 6.18 3.47 8.82
CA ALA A 64 7.00 3.10 9.97
C ALA A 64 7.44 4.33 10.76
N GLY A 65 7.30 4.24 12.08
CA GLY A 65 7.96 5.16 13.01
C GLY A 65 9.43 4.77 13.24
N ASN A 66 10.26 5.72 13.67
CA ASN A 66 11.68 5.48 13.95
C ASN A 66 11.88 4.31 14.93
N GLY A 67 12.61 3.28 14.51
CA GLY A 67 12.91 2.10 15.33
C GLY A 67 11.72 1.18 15.60
N ARG A 68 10.60 1.34 14.87
CA ARG A 68 9.40 0.50 15.00
C ARG A 68 9.25 -0.43 13.80
N PRO A 69 8.46 -1.51 13.94
CA PRO A 69 8.06 -2.34 12.81
C PRO A 69 7.39 -1.49 11.72
N THR A 70 7.55 -1.88 10.46
CA THR A 70 6.75 -1.33 9.37
C THR A 70 5.36 -1.97 9.41
N TYR A 71 4.34 -1.13 9.50
CA TYR A 71 2.95 -1.56 9.37
C TYR A 71 2.45 -1.22 7.97
N PHE A 72 1.62 -2.09 7.41
CA PHE A 72 1.07 -1.85 6.08
C PHE A 72 -0.30 -2.48 5.89
N ASP A 73 -1.10 -1.86 5.03
CA ASP A 73 -2.37 -2.38 4.54
C ASP A 73 -2.24 -2.79 3.08
N VAL A 74 -2.87 -3.90 2.71
CA VAL A 74 -3.00 -4.36 1.33
C VAL A 74 -4.47 -4.49 1.00
N CYS A 75 -4.87 -3.91 -0.13
CA CYS A 75 -6.24 -3.91 -0.61
C CYS A 75 -6.30 -4.42 -2.04
N HIS A 76 -7.35 -5.19 -2.31
CA HIS A 76 -7.60 -5.80 -3.61
C HIS A 76 -9.12 -5.88 -3.85
N GLY A 77 -9.58 -5.50 -5.04
CA GLY A 77 -10.98 -5.71 -5.44
C GLY A 77 -11.37 -4.96 -6.72
N ALA A 78 -12.65 -5.07 -7.10
CA ALA A 78 -13.19 -4.47 -8.33
C ALA A 78 -13.61 -2.99 -8.20
N ASN A 79 -13.61 -2.42 -6.98
CA ASN A 79 -13.95 -1.03 -6.75
C ASN A 79 -12.67 -0.22 -6.51
N GLU A 80 -12.33 0.64 -7.46
CA GLU A 80 -11.10 1.43 -7.46
C GLU A 80 -11.04 2.38 -6.26
N ASP A 81 -12.11 3.11 -5.96
CA ASP A 81 -12.13 4.09 -4.87
C ASP A 81 -11.88 3.42 -3.52
N ARG A 82 -12.49 2.26 -3.28
CA ARG A 82 -12.28 1.48 -2.06
C ARG A 82 -10.84 0.97 -1.95
N VAL A 83 -10.22 0.62 -3.09
CA VAL A 83 -8.84 0.12 -3.11
C VAL A 83 -7.83 1.27 -2.98
N ARG A 84 -8.03 2.40 -3.65
CA ARG A 84 -7.13 3.58 -3.56
C ARG A 84 -7.06 4.17 -2.15
N HIS A 85 -8.14 4.07 -1.38
CA HIS A 85 -8.17 4.45 0.03
C HIS A 85 -7.78 3.30 0.96
N CYS A 86 -6.86 2.43 0.53
CA CYS A 86 -6.47 1.27 1.31
C CYS A 86 -6.07 1.65 2.73
N GLY A 87 -6.77 1.09 3.72
CA GLY A 87 -6.50 1.37 5.12
C GLY A 87 -6.93 2.76 5.61
N LYS A 88 -7.16 3.75 4.76
CA LYS A 88 -7.85 4.98 5.17
C LYS A 88 -9.32 4.63 5.26
N GLY A 89 -9.83 4.48 6.49
CA GLY A 89 -11.26 4.27 6.70
C GLY A 89 -12.01 5.28 5.82
N GLN A 90 -13.00 4.81 5.06
CA GLN A 90 -13.99 5.70 4.49
C GLN A 90 -14.62 6.42 5.69
N HIS A 91 -14.10 7.58 6.06
CA HIS A 91 -14.90 8.57 6.75
C HIS A 91 -15.89 9.03 5.70
N GLY A 92 -16.95 8.24 5.56
CA GLY A 92 -18.15 8.66 4.87
C GLY A 92 -18.61 9.95 5.52
N ASN A 93 -18.95 10.91 4.67
CA ASN A 93 -20.03 11.82 4.97
C ASN A 93 -21.09 11.58 3.90
#